data_AF-A0A369JT33-F1
#
_entry.id   AF-A0A369JT33-F1
#
_cell.length_a   1.000
_cell.length_b   1.000
_cell.length_c   1.000
_cell.angle_alpha   90.00
_cell.angle_beta   90.00
_cell.angle_gamma   90.00
#
_symmetry.space_group_name_H-M   'P 1'
#
loop_
_entity.id
_entity.type
_entity.pdbx_description
1 polymer ?
#
loop_
_entity_poly.entity_id
_entity_poly.type
_entity_poly.pdbx_seq_one_letter_code
_entity_poly.pdbx_strand_id
1 'polypeptide(L)'
;MPAQFTPAQFGLERSSRNVQVAFQRHFNDAGSYLAALVDRRRDNGDGGVGADGVDTDLLEKAFDFPPNKYSALALESYLIHMCFEKNRGISTAEAIVSTFTHYWFHMDGSYAGTYARCPESDTITGCPARSVVIRHTVDIIRERGRYPSFCEDAASVSLSELARMMESDGRAEVLEAFSNLVRGP
;
A
#
# COMPACT_ATOMS: atom_id res chain seq x y z
N MET A 1 19.33 12.95 6.60
CA MET A 1 19.84 12.26 5.40
C MET A 1 19.04 10.98 5.25
N PRO A 2 18.44 10.68 4.08
CA PRO A 2 17.73 9.42 3.92
C PRO A 2 18.72 8.26 4.06
N ALA A 3 18.33 7.21 4.78
CA ALA A 3 19.16 6.03 4.99
C ALA A 3 19.63 5.47 3.64
N GLN A 4 20.92 5.17 3.50
CA GLN A 4 21.47 4.57 2.29
C GLN A 4 20.92 3.14 2.16
N PHE A 5 20.26 2.85 1.04
CA PHE A 5 19.88 1.48 0.69
C PHE A 5 21.15 0.62 0.59
N THR A 6 21.24 -0.42 1.42
CA THR A 6 22.26 -1.46 1.25
C THR A 6 21.55 -2.77 0.87
N PRO A 7 21.98 -3.45 -0.22
CA PRO A 7 21.41 -4.75 -0.60
C PRO A 7 21.47 -5.78 0.53
N ALA A 8 22.51 -5.70 1.38
CA ALA A 8 22.70 -6.57 2.54
C ALA A 8 21.55 -6.48 3.55
N GLN A 9 21.05 -5.27 3.83
CA GLN A 9 19.93 -5.05 4.77
C GLN A 9 18.62 -5.69 4.29
N PHE A 10 18.47 -5.96 3.00
CA PHE A 10 17.23 -6.47 2.40
C PHE A 10 17.37 -7.87 1.80
N GLY A 11 18.48 -8.57 2.07
CA GLY A 11 18.73 -9.92 1.55
C GLY A 11 18.89 -9.96 0.02
N LEU A 12 19.21 -8.83 -0.63
CA LEU A 12 19.31 -8.70 -2.09
C LEU A 12 20.73 -8.92 -2.62
N GLU A 13 21.66 -9.42 -1.80
CA GLU A 13 23.06 -9.62 -2.17
C GLU A 13 23.26 -10.58 -3.36
N ARG A 14 22.36 -11.56 -3.49
CA ARG A 14 22.37 -12.54 -4.59
C ARG A 14 21.54 -12.11 -5.79
N SER A 15 20.81 -11.00 -5.67
CA SER A 15 19.97 -10.47 -6.75
C SER A 15 20.81 -9.71 -7.78
N SER A 16 20.33 -9.64 -9.01
CA SER A 16 21.01 -8.86 -10.05
C SER A 16 20.99 -7.36 -9.72
N ARG A 17 21.96 -6.61 -10.23
CA ARG A 17 22.01 -5.14 -10.07
C ARG A 17 20.71 -4.46 -10.53
N ASN A 18 20.09 -4.97 -11.60
CA ASN A 18 18.82 -4.44 -12.09
C ASN A 18 17.68 -4.61 -11.07
N VAL A 19 17.63 -5.75 -10.39
CA VAL A 19 16.64 -6.01 -9.33
C VAL A 19 16.89 -5.09 -8.12
N GLN A 20 18.15 -4.90 -7.72
CA GLN A 20 18.50 -3.99 -6.63
C GLN A 20 18.10 -2.55 -6.93
N VAL A 21 18.37 -2.06 -8.15
CA VAL A 21 18.00 -0.71 -8.59
C VAL A 21 16.48 -0.55 -8.67
N ALA A 22 15.76 -1.54 -9.21
CA ALA A 22 14.30 -1.51 -9.27
C ALA A 22 13.68 -1.50 -7.87
N PHE A 23 14.18 -2.35 -6.96
CA PHE A 23 13.75 -2.38 -5.57
C PHE A 23 13.95 -1.03 -4.90
N GLN A 24 15.17 -0.50 -4.95
CA GLN A 24 15.52 0.79 -4.33
C GLN A 24 14.63 1.91 -4.86
N ARG A 25 14.40 1.92 -6.17
CA ARG A 25 13.53 2.91 -6.81
C ARG A 25 12.10 2.83 -6.27
N HIS A 26 11.47 1.66 -6.30
CA HIS A 26 10.09 1.51 -5.84
C HIS A 26 9.93 1.88 -4.36
N PHE A 27 10.90 1.52 -3.54
CA PHE A 27 10.90 1.88 -2.12
C PHE A 27 11.03 3.40 -1.90
N ASN A 28 11.97 4.05 -2.58
CA ASN A 28 12.18 5.49 -2.46
C ASN A 28 11.01 6.30 -3.03
N ASP A 29 10.46 5.86 -4.17
CA ASP A 29 9.30 6.48 -4.81
C ASP A 29 8.08 6.39 -3.88
N ALA A 30 7.87 5.25 -3.22
CA ALA A 30 6.80 5.06 -2.25
C ALA A 30 6.97 5.96 -1.00
N GLY A 31 8.19 6.06 -0.45
CA GLY A 31 8.47 6.97 0.67
C GLY A 31 8.24 8.43 0.31
N SER A 32 8.64 8.84 -0.90
CA SER A 32 8.41 10.21 -1.40
C SER A 32 6.93 10.50 -1.60
N TYR A 33 6.17 9.52 -2.10
CA TYR A 33 4.71 9.60 -2.21
C TYR A 33 4.06 9.76 -0.83
N LEU A 34 4.46 8.95 0.15
CA LEU A 34 3.91 8.99 1.51
C LEU A 34 4.17 10.35 2.17
N ALA A 35 5.38 10.90 2.04
CA ALA A 35 5.70 12.23 2.55
C ALA A 35 4.81 13.31 1.93
N ALA A 36 4.67 13.31 0.59
CA ALA A 36 3.79 14.25 -0.09
C ALA A 36 2.30 14.07 0.28
N LEU A 37 1.87 12.84 0.58
CA LEU A 37 0.52 12.58 1.07
C LEU A 37 0.31 13.16 2.47
N VAL A 38 1.27 12.97 3.38
CA VAL A 38 1.23 13.51 4.75
C VAL A 38 1.23 15.04 4.73
N ASP A 39 2.06 15.66 3.89
CA ASP A 39 2.09 17.13 3.75
C ASP A 39 0.73 17.66 3.31
N ARG A 40 0.11 17.06 2.28
CA ARG A 40 -1.25 17.44 1.83
C ARG A 40 -2.30 17.28 2.94
N ARG A 41 -2.22 16.22 3.75
CA ARG A 41 -3.14 16.03 4.88
C ARG A 41 -2.95 17.12 5.93
N ARG A 42 -1.71 17.45 6.28
CA ARG A 42 -1.38 18.54 7.22
C ARG A 42 -1.88 19.90 6.71
N ASP A 43 -1.69 20.19 5.43
CA ASP A 43 -2.16 21.42 4.79
C ASP A 43 -3.69 21.55 4.80
N ASN A 44 -4.40 20.41 4.71
CA ASN A 44 -5.86 20.35 4.80
C ASN A 44 -6.40 20.42 6.24
N GLY A 45 -5.52 20.53 7.24
CA GLY A 45 -5.90 20.56 8.66
C GLY A 45 -6.07 19.18 9.31
N ASP A 46 -5.76 18.09 8.60
CA ASP A 46 -5.82 16.71 9.12
C ASP A 46 -4.50 16.31 9.81
N GLY A 47 -3.89 17.22 10.58
CA GLY A 47 -2.75 16.91 11.44
C GLY A 47 -3.18 16.11 12.68
N GLY A 48 -2.53 14.99 12.98
CA GLY A 48 -3.02 14.02 13.96
C GLY A 48 -4.17 13.18 13.41
N VAL A 49 -5.22 12.94 14.20
CA VAL A 49 -6.40 12.17 13.74
C VAL A 49 -7.29 13.05 12.88
N GLY A 50 -7.28 12.79 11.56
CA GLY A 50 -8.13 13.50 10.60
C GLY A 50 -9.62 13.20 10.78
N ALA A 51 -10.47 13.95 10.08
CA ALA A 51 -11.92 13.74 10.11
C ALA A 51 -12.35 12.34 9.60
N ASP A 52 -11.46 11.68 8.86
CA ASP A 52 -11.60 10.33 8.36
C ASP A 52 -11.17 9.24 9.36
N GLY A 53 -10.76 9.61 10.56
CA GLY A 53 -10.27 8.68 11.58
C GLY A 53 -8.86 8.15 11.32
N VAL A 54 -8.17 8.65 10.27
CA VAL A 54 -6.78 8.27 9.99
C VAL A 54 -5.86 9.20 10.78
N ASP A 55 -5.04 8.60 11.64
CA ASP A 55 -3.96 9.29 12.34
C ASP A 55 -2.78 9.52 11.39
N THR A 56 -2.65 10.76 10.94
CA THR A 56 -1.63 11.23 9.99
C THR A 56 -0.21 11.06 10.53
N ASP A 57 0.01 11.19 11.84
CA ASP A 57 1.35 11.07 12.43
C ASP A 57 1.79 9.60 12.52
N LEU A 58 0.83 8.68 12.65
CA LEU A 58 1.10 7.25 12.53
C LEU A 58 1.20 6.80 11.06
N LEU A 59 0.41 7.40 10.16
CA LEU A 59 0.49 7.18 8.72
C LEU A 59 1.86 7.58 8.16
N GLU A 60 2.46 8.67 8.63
CA GLU A 60 3.80 9.10 8.25
C GLU A 60 4.86 8.00 8.47
N LYS A 61 4.64 7.15 9.47
CA LYS A 61 5.52 6.04 9.85
C LYS A 61 5.09 4.70 9.24
N ALA A 62 4.17 4.69 8.27
CA ALA A 62 3.58 3.46 7.73
C ALA A 62 4.62 2.52 7.07
N PHE A 63 5.73 3.07 6.57
CA PHE A 63 6.81 2.28 6.00
C PHE A 63 8.01 2.11 6.95
N ASP A 64 7.95 2.60 8.18
CA ASP A 64 9.01 2.43 9.17
C ASP A 64 8.96 1.05 9.84
N PHE A 65 9.98 0.77 10.67
CA PHE A 65 10.02 -0.38 11.55
C PHE A 65 9.56 -0.02 12.98
N PRO A 66 8.66 -0.81 13.60
CA PRO A 66 7.88 -1.91 13.02
C PRO A 66 6.72 -1.41 12.13
N PRO A 67 6.19 -2.24 11.21
CA PRO A 67 4.97 -1.90 10.49
C PRO A 67 3.82 -1.63 11.45
N ASN A 68 2.93 -0.72 11.07
CA ASN A 68 1.80 -0.28 11.87
C ASN A 68 0.47 -0.51 11.12
N LYS A 69 -0.66 -0.16 11.75
CA LYS A 69 -2.01 -0.36 11.17
C LYS A 69 -2.22 0.29 9.80
N TYR A 70 -1.46 1.33 9.47
CA TYR A 70 -1.55 2.02 8.18
C TYR A 70 -0.54 1.54 7.14
N SER A 71 0.34 0.56 7.46
CA SER A 71 1.32 0.04 6.49
C SER A 71 0.68 -0.52 5.22
N ALA A 72 -0.40 -1.29 5.35
CA ALA A 72 -1.13 -1.82 4.19
C ALA A 72 -1.91 -0.71 3.46
N LEU A 73 -2.51 0.24 4.20
CA LEU A 73 -3.23 1.38 3.63
C LEU A 73 -2.32 2.27 2.78
N ALA A 74 -1.14 2.61 3.31
CA ALA A 74 -0.15 3.42 2.60
C ALA A 74 0.35 2.73 1.32
N LEU A 75 0.58 1.42 1.39
CA LEU A 75 0.98 0.64 0.22
C LEU A 75 -0.14 0.55 -0.82
N GLU A 76 -1.38 0.36 -0.39
CA GLU A 76 -2.54 0.34 -1.28
C GLU A 76 -2.71 1.68 -2.00
N SER A 77 -2.70 2.78 -1.25
CA SER A 77 -2.80 4.13 -1.79
C SER A 77 -1.69 4.42 -2.80
N TYR A 78 -0.47 3.97 -2.52
CA TYR A 78 0.65 4.06 -3.47
C TYR A 78 0.44 3.21 -4.73
N LEU A 79 -0.08 1.98 -4.61
CA LEU A 79 -0.43 1.15 -5.77
C LEU A 79 -1.50 1.81 -6.64
N ILE A 80 -2.51 2.43 -6.01
CA ILE A 80 -3.56 3.16 -6.71
C ILE A 80 -2.97 4.34 -7.47
N HIS A 81 -2.17 5.18 -6.81
CA HIS A 81 -1.48 6.31 -7.43
C HIS A 81 -0.63 5.86 -8.63
N MET A 82 0.19 4.83 -8.46
CA MET A 82 1.07 4.36 -9.53
C MET A 82 0.30 3.72 -10.68
N CYS A 83 -0.68 2.88 -10.40
CA CYS A 83 -1.33 2.11 -11.44
C CYS A 83 -2.44 2.89 -12.12
N PHE A 84 -3.27 3.64 -11.39
CA PHE A 84 -4.40 4.39 -11.92
C PHE A 84 -4.01 5.81 -12.32
N GLU A 85 -3.44 6.61 -11.42
CA GLU A 85 -3.12 8.02 -11.76
C GLU A 85 -1.90 8.12 -12.71
N LYS A 86 -0.86 7.31 -12.50
CA LYS A 86 0.33 7.27 -13.39
C LYS A 86 0.21 6.26 -14.53
N ASN A 87 -0.96 5.64 -14.69
CA ASN A 87 -1.29 4.67 -15.74
C ASN A 87 -0.24 3.56 -15.92
N ARG A 88 0.23 2.97 -14.81
CA ARG A 88 1.15 1.83 -14.83
C ARG A 88 0.40 0.50 -14.81
N GLY A 89 0.96 -0.51 -15.48
CA GLY A 89 0.33 -1.83 -15.61
C GLY A 89 0.66 -2.80 -14.46
N ILE A 90 0.09 -4.01 -14.56
CA ILE A 90 0.24 -5.10 -13.58
C ILE A 90 1.68 -5.44 -13.22
N SER A 91 2.61 -5.36 -14.19
CA SER A 91 4.04 -5.62 -13.92
C SER A 91 4.65 -4.64 -12.92
N THR A 92 4.17 -3.39 -12.90
CA THR A 92 4.59 -2.40 -11.90
C THR A 92 3.99 -2.71 -10.54
N ALA A 93 2.72 -3.09 -10.48
CA ALA A 93 2.07 -3.49 -9.24
C ALA A 93 2.75 -4.69 -8.59
N GLU A 94 3.04 -5.74 -9.37
CA GLU A 94 3.75 -6.94 -8.89
C GLU A 94 5.18 -6.63 -8.43
N ALA A 95 5.88 -5.71 -9.10
CA ALA A 95 7.21 -5.26 -8.68
C ALA A 95 7.17 -4.49 -7.35
N ILE A 96 6.18 -3.60 -7.16
CA ILE A 96 5.97 -2.87 -5.90
C ILE A 96 5.64 -3.84 -4.76
N VAL A 97 4.66 -4.74 -4.95
CA VAL A 97 4.26 -5.71 -3.93
C VAL A 97 5.41 -6.65 -3.57
N SER A 98 6.21 -7.09 -4.56
CA SER A 98 7.40 -7.89 -4.31
C SER A 98 8.43 -7.12 -3.49
N THR A 99 8.69 -5.86 -3.83
CA THR A 99 9.60 -4.96 -3.08
C THR A 99 9.20 -4.88 -1.61
N PHE A 100 7.92 -4.57 -1.32
CA PHE A 100 7.44 -4.44 0.04
C PHE A 100 7.32 -5.77 0.79
N THR A 101 7.03 -6.86 0.09
CA THR A 101 7.06 -8.22 0.67
C THR A 101 8.47 -8.56 1.14
N HIS A 102 9.47 -8.32 0.29
CA HIS A 102 10.88 -8.53 0.64
C HIS A 102 11.34 -7.61 1.77
N TYR A 103 10.96 -6.33 1.72
CA TYR A 103 11.27 -5.33 2.75
C TYR A 103 10.83 -5.80 4.14
N TRP A 104 9.54 -6.09 4.32
CA TRP A 104 9.01 -6.51 5.62
C TRP A 104 9.46 -7.91 6.04
N PHE A 105 9.66 -8.84 5.10
CA PHE A 105 10.19 -10.16 5.41
C PHE A 105 11.59 -10.10 6.05
N HIS A 106 12.46 -9.22 5.55
CA HIS A 106 13.86 -9.11 6.00
C HIS A 106 14.06 -8.18 7.20
N MET A 107 13.01 -7.54 7.72
CA MET A 107 13.13 -6.70 8.92
C MET A 107 13.44 -7.48 10.19
N ASP A 108 12.63 -8.51 10.49
CA ASP A 108 12.72 -9.27 11.75
C ASP A 108 12.23 -10.73 11.60
N GLY A 109 11.93 -11.19 10.38
CA GLY A 109 11.39 -12.53 10.11
C GLY A 109 9.95 -12.77 10.61
N SER A 110 9.50 -12.03 11.63
CA SER A 110 8.16 -12.05 12.23
C SER A 110 7.03 -11.65 11.26
N TYR A 111 7.37 -10.98 10.16
CA TYR A 111 6.42 -10.52 9.15
C TYR A 111 6.41 -11.38 7.88
N ALA A 112 6.96 -12.60 7.92
CA ALA A 112 6.95 -13.51 6.77
C ALA A 112 5.56 -14.14 6.45
N GLY A 113 4.64 -14.09 7.43
CA GLY A 113 3.36 -14.80 7.41
C GLY A 113 2.20 -14.03 6.76
N THR A 114 1.01 -14.63 6.84
CA THR A 114 -0.26 -14.00 6.47
C THR A 114 -0.48 -12.77 7.35
N TYR A 115 -0.85 -11.65 6.74
CA TYR A 115 -1.19 -10.43 7.46
C TYR A 115 -2.39 -10.66 8.39
N ALA A 116 -2.25 -10.26 9.64
CA ALA A 116 -3.36 -10.10 10.58
C ALA A 116 -3.09 -8.93 11.52
N ARG A 117 -4.14 -8.18 11.83
CA ARG A 117 -4.13 -7.09 12.81
C ARG A 117 -4.84 -7.55 14.07
N CYS A 118 -4.21 -7.37 15.23
CA CYS A 118 -4.88 -7.54 16.51
C CYS A 118 -5.68 -6.27 16.84
N PRO A 119 -7.01 -6.32 16.95
CA PRO A 119 -7.82 -5.12 17.20
C PRO A 119 -7.55 -4.48 18.57
N GLU A 120 -7.19 -5.29 19.57
CA GLU A 120 -7.03 -4.83 20.96
C GLU A 120 -5.68 -4.16 21.22
N SER A 121 -4.62 -4.67 20.59
CA SER A 121 -3.24 -4.19 20.81
C SER A 121 -2.66 -3.40 19.63
N ASP A 122 -3.47 -3.18 18.59
CA ASP A 122 -3.10 -2.59 17.29
C ASP A 122 -1.83 -3.21 16.67
N THR A 123 -1.53 -4.44 17.08
CA THR A 123 -0.29 -5.13 16.72
C THR A 123 -0.46 -5.81 15.38
N ILE A 124 0.52 -5.62 14.51
CA ILE A 124 0.56 -6.23 13.19
C ILE A 124 1.37 -7.52 13.25
N THR A 125 0.80 -8.59 12.70
CA THR A 125 1.48 -9.87 12.48
C THR A 125 1.47 -10.20 10.99
N GLY A 126 2.53 -10.84 10.50
CA GLY A 126 2.68 -11.14 9.07
C GLY A 126 2.93 -9.92 8.19
N CYS A 127 2.93 -10.12 6.86
CA CYS A 127 3.39 -9.12 5.90
C CYS A 127 2.24 -8.19 5.45
N PRO A 128 2.30 -6.86 5.66
CA PRO A 128 1.26 -5.95 5.15
C PRO A 128 1.04 -6.03 3.64
N ALA A 129 2.10 -6.31 2.85
CA ALA A 129 2.00 -6.54 1.40
C ALA A 129 1.20 -7.80 1.02
N ARG A 130 0.97 -8.72 1.97
CA ARG A 130 0.17 -9.94 1.79
C ARG A 130 -1.24 -9.82 2.34
N SER A 131 -1.64 -8.62 2.77
CA SER A 131 -3.01 -8.35 3.20
C SER A 131 -4.02 -8.67 2.08
N VAL A 132 -5.26 -8.97 2.49
CA VAL A 132 -6.36 -9.23 1.55
C VAL A 132 -6.58 -8.03 0.63
N VAL A 133 -6.53 -6.82 1.19
CA VAL A 133 -6.72 -5.58 0.47
C VAL A 133 -5.68 -5.40 -0.65
N ILE A 134 -4.39 -5.62 -0.37
CA ILE A 134 -3.34 -5.52 -1.41
C ILE A 134 -3.54 -6.55 -2.52
N ARG A 135 -3.92 -7.79 -2.17
CA ARG A 135 -4.22 -8.83 -3.17
C ARG A 135 -5.38 -8.42 -4.07
N HIS A 136 -6.46 -7.90 -3.49
CA HIS A 136 -7.61 -7.41 -4.25
C HIS A 136 -7.22 -6.26 -5.18
N THR A 137 -6.47 -5.27 -4.69
CA THR A 137 -6.03 -4.12 -5.50
C THR A 137 -5.17 -4.57 -6.68
N VAL A 138 -4.28 -5.56 -6.50
CA VAL A 138 -3.52 -6.17 -7.60
C VAL A 138 -4.43 -6.89 -8.60
N ASP A 139 -5.44 -7.63 -8.13
CA ASP A 139 -6.40 -8.30 -9.01
C ASP A 139 -7.22 -7.29 -9.84
N ILE A 140 -7.64 -6.17 -9.25
CA ILE A 140 -8.31 -5.08 -9.98
C ILE A 140 -7.38 -4.50 -11.05
N ILE A 141 -6.12 -4.22 -10.72
CA ILE A 141 -5.12 -3.71 -11.68
C ILE A 141 -4.91 -4.72 -12.83
N ARG A 142 -4.91 -6.02 -12.53
CA ARG A 142 -4.79 -7.08 -13.51
C ARG A 142 -5.99 -7.12 -14.47
N GLU A 143 -7.20 -7.05 -13.95
CA GLU A 143 -8.42 -7.06 -14.77
C GLU A 143 -8.55 -5.81 -15.63
N ARG A 144 -8.15 -4.63 -15.13
CA ARG A 144 -8.06 -3.42 -15.95
C ARG A 144 -7.14 -3.58 -17.16
N GLY A 145 -6.02 -4.28 -16.99
CA GLY A 145 -5.10 -4.58 -18.09
C GLY A 145 -5.70 -5.50 -19.16
N ARG A 146 -6.71 -6.31 -18.81
CA ARG A 146 -7.45 -7.19 -19.73
C ARG A 146 -8.58 -6.47 -20.45
N TYR A 147 -9.19 -5.48 -19.79
CA TYR A 147 -10.35 -4.73 -20.28
C TYR A 147 -10.11 -3.22 -20.15
N PRO A 148 -9.54 -2.55 -21.16
CA PRO A 148 -9.18 -1.12 -21.09
C PRO A 148 -10.38 -0.17 -20.97
N SER A 149 -11.59 -0.63 -21.30
CA SER A 149 -12.85 0.10 -21.12
C SER A 149 -13.34 0.11 -19.67
N PHE A 150 -12.62 -0.54 -18.75
CA PHE A 150 -12.85 -0.48 -17.32
C PHE A 150 -11.91 0.57 -16.70
N CYS A 151 -12.47 1.43 -15.84
CA CYS A 151 -11.83 2.50 -15.05
C CYS A 151 -11.65 3.87 -15.73
N GLU A 152 -12.72 4.66 -15.76
CA GLU A 152 -12.58 6.13 -15.70
C GLU A 152 -12.57 6.65 -14.23
N ASP A 153 -13.15 5.93 -13.25
CA ASP A 153 -13.45 6.51 -11.92
C ASP A 153 -12.61 6.03 -10.71
N ALA A 154 -11.75 5.00 -10.84
CA ALA A 154 -11.03 4.41 -9.70
C ALA A 154 -10.00 5.32 -9.00
N ALA A 155 -9.61 6.44 -9.64
CA ALA A 155 -8.72 7.44 -9.04
C ALA A 155 -9.41 8.34 -7.99
N SER A 156 -10.72 8.18 -7.77
CA SER A 156 -11.51 9.00 -6.84
C SER A 156 -11.67 8.41 -5.43
N VAL A 157 -11.17 7.19 -5.18
CA VAL A 157 -11.34 6.53 -3.88
C VAL A 157 -10.52 7.24 -2.80
N SER A 158 -11.21 7.76 -1.79
CA SER A 158 -10.58 8.47 -0.67
C SER A 158 -9.84 7.51 0.27
N LEU A 159 -8.79 8.00 0.94
CA LEU A 159 -8.05 7.21 1.96
C LEU A 159 -8.95 6.70 3.09
N SER A 160 -9.99 7.45 3.40
CA SER A 160 -11.02 7.12 4.40
C SER A 160 -11.82 5.89 3.98
N GLU A 161 -12.11 5.79 2.68
CA GLU A 161 -12.84 4.67 2.11
C GLU A 161 -11.97 3.42 2.07
N LEU A 162 -10.70 3.56 1.69
CA LEU A 162 -9.71 2.49 1.82
C LEU A 162 -9.52 2.03 3.27
N ALA A 163 -9.48 2.97 4.24
CA ALA A 163 -9.39 2.64 5.66
C ALA A 163 -10.62 1.85 6.15
N ARG A 164 -11.84 2.23 5.74
CA ARG A 164 -13.07 1.48 6.06
C ARG A 164 -13.05 0.07 5.45
N MET A 165 -12.54 -0.07 4.23
CA MET A 165 -12.41 -1.38 3.58
C MET A 165 -11.40 -2.30 4.28
N MET A 166 -10.41 -1.73 4.97
CA MET A 166 -9.45 -2.49 5.76
C MET A 166 -10.00 -2.90 7.14
N GLU A 167 -11.01 -2.21 7.66
CA GLU A 167 -11.66 -2.53 8.93
C GLU A 167 -12.80 -3.57 8.78
N SER A 168 -13.39 -3.71 7.59
CA SER A 168 -14.37 -4.76 7.33
C SER A 168 -13.68 -6.08 6.94
N ASP A 169 -13.79 -7.10 7.81
CA ASP A 169 -13.48 -8.51 7.47
C ASP A 169 -14.41 -9.09 6.37
N GLY A 170 -15.26 -8.25 5.76
CA GLY A 170 -16.30 -8.61 4.80
C GLY A 170 -15.85 -8.40 3.35
N ARG A 171 -15.21 -9.42 2.78
CA ARG A 171 -14.95 -9.58 1.33
C ARG A 171 -16.13 -9.21 0.41
N ALA A 172 -17.36 -9.30 0.91
CA ALA A 172 -18.59 -8.99 0.19
C ALA A 172 -18.91 -7.48 0.11
N GLU A 173 -18.66 -6.72 1.17
CA GLU A 173 -18.97 -5.28 1.21
C GLU A 173 -17.99 -4.48 0.35
N VAL A 174 -16.73 -4.91 0.31
CA VAL A 174 -15.69 -4.34 -0.58
C VAL A 174 -16.04 -4.57 -2.04
N LEU A 175 -16.47 -5.78 -2.41
CA LEU A 175 -16.87 -6.10 -3.78
C LEU A 175 -18.18 -5.44 -4.17
N GLU A 176 -19.13 -5.29 -3.25
CA GLU A 176 -20.38 -4.54 -3.49
C GLU A 176 -20.12 -3.03 -3.58
N ALA A 177 -19.31 -2.44 -2.69
CA ALA A 177 -18.96 -1.02 -2.77
C ALA A 177 -18.22 -0.71 -4.09
N PHE A 178 -17.25 -1.55 -4.48
CA PHE A 178 -16.58 -1.42 -5.78
C PHE A 178 -17.52 -1.72 -6.95
N SER A 179 -18.37 -2.75 -6.88
CA SER A 179 -19.32 -3.08 -7.95
C SER A 179 -20.38 -1.99 -8.14
N ASN A 180 -20.85 -1.38 -7.05
CA ASN A 180 -21.83 -0.28 -7.08
C ASN A 180 -21.19 1.02 -7.56
N LEU A 181 -19.92 1.26 -7.20
CA LEU A 181 -19.14 2.38 -7.73
C LEU A 181 -18.85 2.22 -9.24
N VAL A 182 -18.63 0.99 -9.70
CA VAL A 182 -18.33 0.65 -11.11
C VAL A 182 -19.58 0.60 -11.99
N ARG A 183 -20.77 0.34 -11.42
CA ARG A 183 -22.02 0.26 -12.19
C ARG A 183 -22.68 1.61 -12.50
N GLY A 184 -22.30 2.68 -11.79
CA GLY A 184 -22.99 3.97 -11.87
C GLY A 184 -24.46 3.88 -11.38
N PRO A 185 -25.12 5.03 -11.13
CA PRO A 185 -26.55 5.06 -10.80
C PRO A 185 -27.45 4.52 -11.93
#